data_AF-A0A6P2C311-F1
#
_entry.id   AF-A0A6P2C311-F1
#
_cell.length_a   1.000
_cell.length_b   1.000
_cell.length_c   1.000
_cell.angle_alpha   90.00
_cell.angle_beta   90.00
_cell.angle_gamma   90.00
#
_symmetry.space_group_name_H-M   'P 1'
#
loop_
_entity.id
_entity.type
_entity.pdbx_description
1 polymer ?
#
loop_
_entity_poly.entity_id
_entity_poly.type
_entity_poly.pdbx_seq_one_letter_code
_entity_poly.pdbx_strand_id
1 'polypeptide(L)'
;MVTMESRRTSTPPLVLAATLGLAGACWAVSAWLMDGMDMGVATRPGAFGFFAAAWVTMMAAMMLPGAAPAVARHAQLAGTMRAALPFAGSYLAIWVLAGVVAYPLDRPHGTLAAGLAVIAAGVYELTPAKRQFRRRCREETRSGLGFGLCCLGSTAGLMAMLVAVDVMSLLWMAVITVLACAQKLLPAKVAIDVPVALAIIGLGFVIATSPALIPGLIRPAMPMPMSPAM
;
A
#
# COMPACT_ATOMS: atom_id res chain seq x y z
N MET A 1 -33.61 -16.70 -26.28
CA MET A 1 -32.99 -17.44 -25.16
C MET A 1 -31.48 -17.21 -25.02
N VAL A 2 -30.77 -16.77 -26.08
CA VAL A 2 -29.30 -16.58 -26.10
C VAL A 2 -28.79 -15.32 -25.36
N THR A 3 -29.65 -14.36 -25.02
CA THR A 3 -29.25 -13.08 -24.37
C THR A 3 -29.11 -13.13 -22.85
N MET A 4 -29.62 -14.17 -22.17
CA MET A 4 -29.48 -14.32 -20.71
C MET A 4 -28.19 -15.04 -20.30
N GLU A 5 -27.63 -15.89 -21.17
CA GLU A 5 -26.41 -16.66 -20.90
C GLU A 5 -25.16 -15.74 -20.84
N SER A 6 -25.10 -14.73 -21.72
CA SER A 6 -23.98 -13.78 -21.85
C SER A 6 -23.84 -12.82 -20.65
N ARG A 7 -24.94 -12.46 -19.98
CA ARG A 7 -24.87 -11.62 -18.75
C ARG A 7 -24.27 -12.38 -17.57
N ARG A 8 -24.44 -13.70 -17.52
CA ARG A 8 -24.03 -14.52 -16.37
C ARG A 8 -22.53 -14.81 -16.35
N THR A 9 -21.86 -14.79 -17.51
CA THR A 9 -20.40 -15.04 -17.65
C THR A 9 -19.55 -13.78 -17.57
N SER A 10 -20.13 -12.58 -17.72
CA SER A 10 -19.38 -11.32 -17.79
C SER A 10 -19.18 -10.60 -16.44
N THR A 11 -19.78 -11.12 -15.38
CA THR A 11 -19.72 -10.49 -14.04
C THR A 11 -18.32 -10.46 -13.42
N PRO A 12 -17.47 -11.51 -13.52
CA PRO A 12 -16.13 -11.48 -12.93
C PRO A 12 -15.14 -10.53 -13.61
N PRO A 13 -15.00 -10.50 -14.96
CA PRO A 13 -14.04 -9.60 -15.61
C PRO A 13 -14.46 -8.14 -15.48
N LEU A 14 -15.76 -7.82 -15.43
CA LEU A 14 -16.21 -6.44 -15.24
C LEU A 14 -15.89 -5.92 -13.84
N VAL A 15 -16.13 -6.73 -12.79
CA VAL A 15 -15.79 -6.34 -11.41
C VAL A 15 -14.28 -6.19 -11.25
N LEU A 16 -13.50 -7.08 -11.87
CA LEU A 16 -12.05 -7.00 -11.88
C LEU A 16 -11.56 -5.72 -12.60
N ALA A 17 -12.07 -5.46 -13.82
CA ALA A 17 -11.74 -4.27 -14.59
C ALA A 17 -12.15 -2.98 -13.87
N ALA A 18 -13.34 -2.95 -13.24
CA ALA A 18 -13.80 -1.80 -12.46
C ALA A 18 -12.90 -1.55 -11.23
N THR A 19 -12.51 -2.62 -10.51
CA THR A 19 -11.62 -2.51 -9.34
C THR A 19 -10.22 -2.04 -9.74
N LEU A 20 -9.68 -2.54 -10.85
CA LEU A 20 -8.39 -2.11 -11.40
C LEU A 20 -8.44 -0.69 -11.97
N GLY A 21 -9.53 -0.33 -12.64
CA GLY A 21 -9.75 1.03 -13.14
C GLY A 21 -9.82 2.05 -12.00
N LEU A 22 -10.53 1.71 -10.92
CA LEU A 22 -10.56 2.52 -9.70
C LEU A 22 -9.16 2.65 -9.07
N ALA A 23 -8.40 1.55 -9.00
CA ALA A 23 -7.03 1.59 -8.49
C ALA A 23 -6.11 2.47 -9.36
N GLY A 24 -6.26 2.41 -10.70
CA GLY A 24 -5.55 3.27 -11.64
C GLY A 24 -5.90 4.75 -11.48
N ALA A 25 -7.19 5.07 -11.28
CA ALA A 25 -7.63 6.42 -10.98
C ALA A 25 -7.04 6.92 -9.64
N CYS A 26 -7.03 6.10 -8.60
CA CYS A 26 -6.39 6.44 -7.32
C CYS A 26 -4.88 6.66 -7.47
N TRP A 27 -4.20 5.91 -8.34
CA TRP A 27 -2.78 6.13 -8.67
C TRP A 27 -2.56 7.50 -9.34
N ALA A 28 -3.38 7.85 -10.33
CA ALA A 28 -3.30 9.15 -11.00
C ALA A 28 -3.56 10.31 -10.04
N VAL A 29 -4.57 10.19 -9.16
CA VAL A 29 -4.86 11.19 -8.12
C VAL A 29 -3.71 11.28 -7.11
N SER A 30 -3.09 10.15 -6.73
CA SER A 30 -1.93 10.15 -5.84
C SER A 30 -0.74 10.87 -6.48
N ALA A 31 -0.45 10.59 -7.76
CA ALA A 31 0.61 11.29 -8.49
C ALA A 31 0.34 12.80 -8.59
N TRP A 32 -0.91 13.18 -8.85
CA TRP A 32 -1.31 14.58 -8.93
C TRP A 32 -1.24 15.31 -7.58
N LEU A 33 -1.65 14.67 -6.48
CA LEU A 33 -1.51 15.19 -5.13
C LEU A 33 -0.04 15.45 -4.79
N MET A 34 0.85 14.53 -5.19
CA MET A 34 2.28 14.61 -4.91
C MET A 34 2.98 15.71 -5.72
N ASP A 35 2.64 15.85 -7.00
CA ASP A 35 3.12 16.94 -7.88
C ASP A 35 2.58 18.32 -7.43
N GLY A 36 1.34 18.37 -6.94
CA GLY A 36 0.70 19.59 -6.45
C GLY A 36 1.21 20.09 -5.10
N MET A 37 1.85 19.24 -4.28
CA MET A 37 2.46 19.66 -3.00
C MET A 37 3.72 20.50 -3.18
N ASP A 38 4.40 20.41 -4.34
CA ASP A 38 5.48 21.32 -4.73
C ASP A 38 4.95 22.69 -5.20
N MET A 39 3.65 22.81 -5.46
CA MET A 39 2.97 24.03 -5.94
C MET A 39 2.09 24.71 -4.87
N GLY A 40 2.27 24.38 -3.58
CA GLY A 40 1.68 25.16 -2.49
C GLY A 40 0.15 25.06 -2.38
N VAL A 41 -0.44 23.91 -2.70
CA VAL A 41 -1.88 23.69 -2.53
C VAL A 41 -2.20 23.41 -1.06
N ALA A 42 -2.24 24.47 -0.26
CA ALA A 42 -2.88 24.50 1.04
C ALA A 42 -4.39 24.72 0.85
N THR A 43 -5.18 23.66 0.68
CA THR A 43 -6.65 23.76 0.69
C THR A 43 -7.28 22.77 1.67
N ARG A 44 -7.69 23.37 2.81
CA ARG A 44 -8.55 22.91 3.91
C ARG A 44 -9.37 21.65 3.59
N PRO A 45 -9.00 20.52 4.21
CA PRO A 45 -9.30 20.18 5.61
C PRO A 45 -8.02 20.28 6.47
N GLY A 46 -8.10 20.37 7.79
CA GLY A 46 -6.89 20.44 8.65
C GLY A 46 -5.89 19.31 8.37
N ALA A 47 -4.65 19.42 8.87
CA ALA A 47 -3.53 18.50 8.57
C ALA A 47 -3.90 17.01 8.64
N PHE A 48 -4.74 16.61 9.60
CA PHE A 48 -5.24 15.24 9.74
C PHE A 48 -6.21 14.82 8.63
N GLY A 49 -7.13 15.68 8.22
CA GLY A 49 -8.10 15.37 7.17
C GLY A 49 -7.45 15.22 5.80
N PHE A 50 -6.46 16.06 5.49
CA PHE A 50 -5.64 15.92 4.29
C PHE A 50 -4.81 14.63 4.33
N PHE A 51 -4.13 14.35 5.46
CA PHE A 51 -3.40 13.10 5.66
C PHE A 51 -4.29 11.88 5.46
N ALA A 52 -5.47 11.86 6.10
CA ALA A 52 -6.41 10.75 5.97
C ALA A 52 -6.87 10.56 4.52
N ALA A 53 -7.20 11.63 3.80
CA ALA A 53 -7.62 11.56 2.40
C ALA A 53 -6.48 11.07 1.48
N ALA A 54 -5.27 11.62 1.63
CA ALA A 54 -4.09 11.20 0.89
C ALA A 54 -3.72 9.75 1.18
N TRP A 55 -3.73 9.37 2.47
CA TRP A 55 -3.48 8.00 2.94
C TRP A 55 -4.48 7.01 2.36
N VAL A 56 -5.78 7.30 2.44
CA VAL A 56 -6.83 6.44 1.86
C VAL A 56 -6.61 6.28 0.36
N THR A 57 -6.30 7.37 -0.34
CA THR A 57 -6.09 7.36 -1.80
C THR A 57 -4.87 6.52 -2.18
N MET A 58 -3.75 6.67 -1.47
CA MET A 58 -2.55 5.85 -1.66
C MET A 58 -2.82 4.39 -1.33
N MET A 59 -3.43 4.10 -0.18
CA MET A 59 -3.75 2.73 0.21
C MET A 59 -4.70 2.08 -0.78
N ALA A 60 -5.68 2.82 -1.27
CA ALA A 60 -6.57 2.35 -2.33
C ALA A 60 -5.76 2.00 -3.60
N ALA A 61 -4.88 2.90 -4.05
CA ALA A 61 -4.04 2.70 -5.23
C ALA A 61 -3.14 1.45 -5.11
N MET A 62 -2.54 1.20 -3.95
CA MET A 62 -1.61 0.09 -3.74
C MET A 62 -2.31 -1.24 -3.44
N MET A 63 -3.40 -1.20 -2.68
CA MET A 63 -3.97 -2.39 -2.05
C MET A 63 -5.23 -2.92 -2.74
N LEU A 64 -5.95 -2.11 -3.54
CA LEU A 64 -7.05 -2.61 -4.39
C LEU A 64 -6.59 -3.60 -5.47
N PRO A 65 -5.46 -3.40 -6.19
CA PRO A 65 -5.05 -4.32 -7.24
C PRO A 65 -4.90 -5.77 -6.74
N GLY A 66 -4.29 -5.95 -5.57
CA GLY A 66 -4.14 -7.26 -4.94
C GLY A 66 -5.43 -7.83 -4.35
N ALA A 67 -6.46 -7.00 -4.11
CA ALA A 67 -7.78 -7.42 -3.64
C ALA A 67 -8.76 -7.72 -4.79
N ALA A 68 -8.50 -7.21 -5.99
CA ALA A 68 -9.40 -7.33 -7.15
C ALA A 68 -9.85 -8.77 -7.46
N PRO A 69 -8.98 -9.81 -7.44
CA PRO A 69 -9.42 -11.18 -7.67
C PRO A 69 -10.36 -11.70 -6.56
N ALA A 70 -10.14 -11.29 -5.31
CA ALA A 70 -10.97 -11.66 -4.17
C ALA A 70 -12.35 -10.98 -4.23
N VAL A 71 -12.38 -9.69 -4.59
CA VAL A 71 -13.62 -8.92 -4.80
C VAL A 71 -14.45 -9.54 -5.92
N ALA A 72 -13.83 -9.87 -7.06
CA ALA A 72 -14.50 -10.52 -8.18
C ALA A 72 -15.07 -11.89 -7.76
N ARG A 73 -14.30 -12.72 -7.04
CA ARG A 73 -14.75 -14.01 -6.53
C ARG A 73 -15.92 -13.88 -5.55
N HIS A 74 -15.88 -12.89 -4.66
CA HIS A 74 -16.97 -12.62 -3.72
C HIS A 74 -18.25 -12.21 -4.45
N ALA A 75 -18.15 -11.30 -5.44
CA ALA A 75 -19.28 -10.89 -6.26
C ALA A 75 -19.88 -12.05 -7.08
N GLN A 76 -19.04 -12.99 -7.55
CA GLN A 76 -19.51 -14.23 -8.18
C GLN A 76 -20.32 -15.09 -7.21
N LEU A 77 -19.76 -15.37 -6.03
CA LEU A 77 -20.41 -16.21 -5.02
C LEU A 77 -21.73 -15.62 -4.52
N ALA A 78 -21.81 -14.29 -4.40
CA ALA A 78 -23.02 -13.57 -4.03
C ALA A 78 -24.01 -13.38 -5.20
N GLY A 79 -23.62 -13.69 -6.43
CA GLY A 79 -24.45 -13.53 -7.63
C GLY A 79 -24.80 -12.08 -7.99
N THR A 80 -24.14 -11.08 -7.40
CA THR A 80 -24.43 -9.66 -7.62
C THR A 80 -23.19 -8.78 -7.56
N MET A 81 -23.04 -7.87 -8.52
CA MET A 81 -21.95 -6.87 -8.53
C MET A 81 -22.02 -5.94 -7.32
N ARG A 82 -23.22 -5.71 -6.76
CA ARG A 82 -23.39 -4.84 -5.58
C ARG A 82 -22.70 -5.39 -4.34
N ALA A 83 -22.45 -6.70 -4.26
CA ALA A 83 -21.73 -7.32 -3.15
C ALA A 83 -20.22 -6.96 -3.15
N ALA A 84 -19.67 -6.47 -4.27
CA ALA A 84 -18.31 -5.96 -4.32
C ALA A 84 -18.13 -4.69 -3.47
N LEU A 85 -19.16 -3.85 -3.39
CA LEU A 85 -19.12 -2.56 -2.69
C LEU A 85 -18.89 -2.68 -1.18
N PRO A 86 -19.69 -3.47 -0.42
CA PRO A 86 -19.45 -3.64 1.01
C PRO A 86 -18.14 -4.40 1.29
N PHE A 87 -17.71 -5.29 0.40
CA PHE A 87 -16.43 -5.98 0.52
C PHE A 87 -15.26 -4.99 0.39
N ALA A 88 -15.23 -4.19 -0.68
CA ALA A 88 -14.20 -3.19 -0.91
C ALA A 88 -14.21 -2.09 0.16
N GLY A 89 -15.40 -1.65 0.58
CA GLY A 89 -15.58 -0.66 1.64
C GLY A 89 -15.05 -1.14 2.99
N SER A 90 -15.40 -2.36 3.42
CA SER A 90 -14.90 -2.93 4.67
C SER A 90 -13.39 -3.21 4.63
N TYR A 91 -12.85 -3.59 3.47
CA TYR A 91 -11.41 -3.71 3.26
C TYR A 91 -10.70 -2.36 3.42
N LEU A 92 -11.18 -1.31 2.75
CA LEU A 92 -10.62 0.02 2.85
C LEU A 92 -10.73 0.60 4.27
N ALA A 93 -11.83 0.34 4.99
CA ALA A 93 -11.99 0.78 6.38
C ALA A 93 -10.87 0.28 7.29
N ILE A 94 -10.38 -0.95 7.08
CA ILE A 94 -9.24 -1.50 7.82
C ILE A 94 -7.96 -0.71 7.51
N TRP A 95 -7.77 -0.30 6.26
CA TRP A 95 -6.64 0.54 5.84
C TRP A 95 -6.72 1.96 6.39
N VAL A 96 -7.92 2.51 6.58
CA VAL A 96 -8.12 3.78 7.29
C VAL A 96 -7.70 3.65 8.75
N LEU A 97 -8.15 2.60 9.44
CA LEU A 97 -7.75 2.34 10.83
C LEU A 97 -6.23 2.18 10.96
N ALA A 98 -5.59 1.48 10.01
CA ALA A 98 -4.14 1.38 9.97
C ALA A 98 -3.46 2.76 9.83
N GLY A 99 -4.03 3.67 9.02
CA GLY A 99 -3.55 5.04 8.88
C GLY A 99 -3.68 5.87 10.16
N VAL A 100 -4.75 5.68 10.93
CA VAL A 100 -4.93 6.32 12.25
C VAL A 100 -3.82 5.88 13.22
N VAL A 101 -3.41 4.61 13.16
CA VAL A 101 -2.28 4.10 13.94
C VAL A 101 -0.95 4.62 13.40
N ALA A 102 -0.79 4.76 12.08
CA ALA A 102 0.44 5.25 11.46
C ALA A 102 0.67 6.75 11.70
N TYR A 103 -0.38 7.57 11.78
CA TYR A 103 -0.29 9.02 11.97
C TYR A 103 0.57 9.48 13.16
N PRO A 104 0.45 8.93 14.39
CA PRO A 104 1.35 9.29 15.50
C PRO A 104 2.77 8.77 15.33
N LEU A 105 2.99 7.74 14.50
CA LEU A 105 4.31 7.19 14.15
C LEU A 105 4.99 7.99 13.02
N ASP A 106 4.26 8.84 12.31
CA ASP A 106 4.78 9.78 11.31
C ASP A 106 5.43 11.01 11.98
N ARG A 107 6.35 10.75 12.93
CA ARG A 107 7.23 11.76 13.53
C ARG A 107 8.60 11.63 12.89
N PRO A 108 9.43 12.68 12.84
CA PRO A 108 10.81 12.58 12.36
C PRO A 108 11.61 11.69 13.33
N HIS A 109 11.65 10.40 13.05
CA HIS A 109 12.49 9.44 13.73
C HIS A 109 13.90 9.59 13.13
N GLY A 110 14.93 9.70 13.95
CA GLY A 110 16.31 9.80 13.45
C GLY A 110 16.65 8.62 12.52
N THR A 111 17.61 8.82 11.60
CA THR A 111 17.97 7.86 10.53
C THR A 111 18.19 6.42 11.04
N LEU A 112 18.74 6.28 12.26
CA LEU A 112 18.92 4.99 12.94
C LEU A 112 17.60 4.28 13.29
N ALA A 113 16.60 5.02 13.77
CA ALA A 113 15.28 4.46 14.10
C ALA A 113 14.52 4.05 12.84
N ALA A 114 14.62 4.82 11.76
CA ALA A 114 14.08 4.43 10.45
C ALA A 114 14.75 3.15 9.92
N GLY A 115 16.08 3.07 9.95
CA GLY A 115 16.84 1.88 9.55
C GLY A 115 16.47 0.64 10.37
N LEU A 116 16.39 0.76 11.70
CA LEU A 116 15.96 -0.32 12.59
C LEU A 116 14.52 -0.77 12.32
N ALA A 117 13.60 0.16 12.05
CA ALA A 117 12.22 -0.17 11.69
C ALA A 117 12.15 -0.95 10.37
N VAL A 118 12.95 -0.57 9.36
CA VAL A 118 13.04 -1.30 8.09
C VAL A 118 13.66 -2.69 8.28
N ILE A 119 14.68 -2.82 9.14
CA ILE A 119 15.27 -4.13 9.48
C ILE A 119 14.23 -5.00 10.19
N ALA A 120 13.49 -4.46 11.18
CA ALA A 120 12.44 -5.17 11.88
C ALA A 120 11.31 -5.62 10.93
N ALA A 121 10.95 -4.78 9.94
CA ALA A 121 10.04 -5.13 8.87
C ALA A 121 10.57 -6.30 8.03
N GLY A 122 11.86 -6.30 7.66
CA GLY A 122 12.49 -7.41 6.96
C GLY A 122 12.53 -8.72 7.77
N VAL A 123 12.70 -8.65 9.09
CA VAL A 123 12.60 -9.81 9.99
C VAL A 123 11.15 -10.32 10.05
N TYR A 124 10.16 -9.42 10.08
CA TYR A 124 8.75 -9.78 10.02
C TYR A 124 8.41 -10.55 8.74
N GLU A 125 9.03 -10.21 7.61
CA GLU A 125 8.85 -10.92 6.33
C GLU A 125 9.26 -12.40 6.39
N LEU A 126 10.24 -12.74 7.25
CA LEU A 126 10.69 -14.13 7.46
C LEU A 126 9.82 -14.91 8.47
N THR A 127 8.92 -14.23 9.18
CA THR A 127 8.19 -14.82 10.31
C THR A 127 7.10 -15.80 9.83
N PRO A 128 6.96 -16.99 10.46
CA PRO A 128 5.93 -17.97 10.08
C PRO A 128 4.50 -17.43 10.22
N ALA A 129 4.28 -16.47 11.11
CA ALA A 129 3.01 -15.73 11.25
C ALA A 129 2.54 -15.14 9.91
N LYS A 130 3.46 -14.53 9.13
CA LYS A 130 3.14 -13.98 7.81
C LYS A 130 2.61 -15.06 6.85
N ARG A 131 3.22 -16.24 6.85
CA ARG A 131 2.80 -17.37 5.99
C ARG A 131 1.40 -17.85 6.34
N GLN A 132 1.07 -17.89 7.64
CA GLN A 132 -0.26 -18.26 8.12
C GLN A 132 -1.32 -17.24 7.71
N PHE A 133 -1.05 -15.94 7.87
CA PHE A 133 -1.94 -14.87 7.43
C PHE A 133 -2.15 -14.87 5.91
N ARG A 134 -1.08 -15.12 5.13
CA ARG A 134 -1.15 -15.22 3.66
C ARG A 134 -1.97 -16.40 3.19
N ARG A 135 -1.88 -17.54 3.87
CA ARG A 135 -2.73 -18.70 3.59
C ARG A 135 -4.20 -18.39 3.90
N ARG A 136 -4.49 -17.83 5.08
CA ARG A 136 -5.85 -17.40 5.44
C ARG A 136 -6.41 -16.34 4.50
N CYS A 137 -5.63 -15.34 4.04
CA CYS A 137 -6.13 -14.33 3.11
C CYS A 137 -6.60 -14.94 1.76
N ARG A 138 -6.07 -16.11 1.35
CA ARG A 138 -6.55 -16.83 0.14
C ARG A 138 -7.83 -17.63 0.38
N GLU A 139 -8.02 -18.13 1.59
CA GLU A 139 -9.18 -18.93 2.01
C GLU A 139 -10.37 -18.01 2.37
N GLU A 140 -10.10 -16.87 3.01
CA GLU A 140 -11.09 -15.89 3.50
C GLU A 140 -11.55 -14.90 2.42
N THR A 141 -12.45 -15.34 1.53
CA THR A 141 -13.16 -14.42 0.60
C THR A 141 -14.63 -14.22 0.93
N ARG A 142 -15.08 -14.72 2.09
CA ARG A 142 -16.49 -14.60 2.51
C ARG A 142 -16.82 -13.25 3.13
N SER A 143 -15.84 -12.55 3.70
CA SER A 143 -16.03 -11.24 4.33
C SER A 143 -14.86 -10.31 4.01
N GLY A 144 -15.16 -9.07 3.61
CA GLY A 144 -14.14 -8.06 3.33
C GLY A 144 -13.35 -7.63 4.57
N LEU A 145 -13.97 -7.74 5.75
CA LEU A 145 -13.34 -7.45 7.04
C LEU A 145 -12.31 -8.52 7.43
N GLY A 146 -12.68 -9.81 7.31
CA GLY A 146 -11.75 -10.92 7.57
C GLY A 146 -10.60 -10.95 6.57
N PHE A 147 -10.91 -10.72 5.28
CA PHE A 147 -9.91 -10.57 4.23
C PHE A 147 -8.96 -9.41 4.52
N GLY A 148 -9.47 -8.23 4.89
CA GLY A 148 -8.66 -7.06 5.22
C GLY A 148 -7.74 -7.28 6.41
N LEU A 149 -8.19 -7.92 7.49
CA LEU A 149 -7.35 -8.22 8.66
C LEU A 149 -6.23 -9.21 8.31
N CYS A 150 -6.55 -10.26 7.55
CA CYS A 150 -5.55 -11.23 7.11
C CYS A 150 -4.53 -10.58 6.16
N CYS A 151 -4.99 -9.72 5.26
CA CYS A 151 -4.10 -9.06 4.33
C CYS A 151 -3.28 -7.95 4.99
N LEU A 152 -3.83 -7.21 5.95
CA LEU A 152 -3.07 -6.27 6.80
C LEU A 152 -1.95 -7.01 7.55
N GLY A 153 -2.26 -8.14 8.19
CA GLY A 153 -1.25 -8.97 8.85
C GLY A 153 -0.18 -9.51 7.89
N SER A 154 -0.57 -9.89 6.66
CA SER A 154 0.38 -10.37 5.66
C SER A 154 1.30 -9.27 5.09
N THR A 155 0.86 -8.02 5.04
CA THR A 155 1.63 -6.90 4.47
C THR A 155 2.14 -5.91 5.53
N ALA A 156 2.00 -6.23 6.83
CA ALA A 156 2.37 -5.35 7.93
C ALA A 156 3.84 -4.92 7.89
N GLY A 157 4.75 -5.83 7.53
CA GLY A 157 6.18 -5.50 7.36
C GLY A 157 6.41 -4.46 6.27
N LEU A 158 5.88 -4.68 5.06
CA LEU A 158 5.95 -3.72 3.96
C LEU A 158 5.32 -2.36 4.30
N MET A 159 4.24 -2.37 5.08
CA MET A 159 3.58 -1.13 5.51
C MET A 159 4.42 -0.37 6.55
N ALA A 160 5.04 -1.07 7.49
CA ALA A 160 5.96 -0.47 8.44
C ALA A 160 7.18 0.13 7.71
N MET A 161 7.67 -0.55 6.67
CA MET A 161 8.73 -0.03 5.80
C MET A 161 8.30 1.23 5.05
N LEU A 162 7.08 1.29 4.49
CA LEU A 162 6.57 2.49 3.81
C LEU A 162 6.55 3.70 4.75
N VAL A 163 6.09 3.50 5.99
CA VAL A 163 6.02 4.55 7.02
C VAL A 163 7.43 4.96 7.47
N ALA A 164 8.38 4.03 7.56
CA ALA A 164 9.74 4.31 8.03
C ALA A 164 10.63 5.01 6.99
N VAL A 165 10.45 4.72 5.69
CA VAL A 165 11.32 5.24 4.63
C VAL A 165 10.91 6.65 4.23
N ASP A 166 9.65 6.83 3.84
CA ASP A 166 8.95 8.11 3.62
C ASP A 166 7.66 7.81 2.84
N VAL A 167 6.52 8.31 3.34
CA VAL A 167 5.21 8.10 2.70
C VAL A 167 5.10 8.84 1.36
N MET A 168 5.95 9.84 1.11
CA MET A 168 5.92 10.71 -0.06
C MET A 168 6.91 10.31 -1.16
N SER A 169 7.23 9.02 -1.32
CA SER A 169 7.97 8.53 -2.50
C SER A 169 7.13 7.63 -3.40
N LEU A 170 6.81 8.14 -4.60
CA LEU A 170 6.11 7.39 -5.65
C LEU A 170 6.87 6.12 -6.08
N LEU A 171 8.21 6.14 -6.03
CA LEU A 171 9.04 4.97 -6.34
C LEU A 171 8.81 3.86 -5.31
N TRP A 172 8.88 4.16 -4.02
CA TRP A 172 8.65 3.19 -2.95
C TRP A 172 7.20 2.69 -2.94
N MET A 173 6.24 3.56 -3.23
CA MET A 173 4.84 3.20 -3.43
C MET A 173 4.68 2.17 -4.57
N ALA A 174 5.35 2.37 -5.70
CA ALA A 174 5.29 1.42 -6.82
C ALA A 174 5.93 0.08 -6.44
N VAL A 175 7.13 0.09 -5.84
CA VAL A 175 7.85 -1.11 -5.41
C VAL A 175 7.02 -1.94 -4.42
N ILE A 176 6.46 -1.31 -3.39
CA ILE A 176 5.64 -2.00 -2.37
C ILE A 176 4.36 -2.55 -2.97
N THR A 177 3.72 -1.84 -3.91
CA THR A 177 2.54 -2.34 -4.62
C THR A 177 2.86 -3.62 -5.38
N VAL A 178 3.96 -3.62 -6.14
CA VAL A 178 4.40 -4.78 -6.91
C VAL A 178 4.73 -5.95 -5.97
N LEU A 179 5.46 -5.71 -4.88
CA LEU A 179 5.78 -6.73 -3.89
C LEU A 179 4.52 -7.29 -3.21
N ALA A 180 3.61 -6.44 -2.75
CA ALA A 180 2.37 -6.87 -2.10
C ALA A 180 1.46 -7.66 -3.05
N CYS A 181 1.34 -7.22 -4.31
CA CYS A 181 0.61 -7.94 -5.35
C CYS A 181 1.28 -9.28 -5.67
N ALA A 182 2.60 -9.31 -5.85
CA ALA A 182 3.34 -10.54 -6.09
C ALA A 182 3.16 -11.52 -4.93
N GLN A 183 3.24 -11.07 -3.68
CA GLN A 183 3.05 -11.93 -2.50
C GLN A 183 1.63 -12.51 -2.39
N LYS A 184 0.61 -11.74 -2.79
CA LYS A 184 -0.79 -12.18 -2.81
C LYS A 184 -1.08 -13.15 -3.96
N LEU A 185 -0.51 -12.90 -5.15
CA LEU A 185 -0.79 -13.65 -6.37
C LEU A 185 0.09 -14.90 -6.53
N LEU A 186 1.33 -14.90 -6.05
CA LEU A 186 2.24 -16.03 -6.19
C LEU A 186 2.07 -17.07 -5.05
N PRO A 187 2.28 -18.37 -5.35
CA PRO A 187 2.29 -19.42 -4.34
C PRO A 187 3.40 -19.18 -3.33
N ALA A 188 3.16 -19.55 -2.06
CA ALA A 188 4.09 -19.28 -0.97
C ALA A 188 5.34 -20.17 -1.02
N LYS A 189 6.28 -19.80 -1.89
CA LYS A 189 7.58 -20.46 -1.99
C LYS A 189 8.60 -19.72 -1.13
N VAL A 190 9.29 -20.47 -0.28
CA VAL A 190 10.41 -19.97 0.55
C VAL A 190 11.43 -19.22 -0.31
N ALA A 191 11.66 -19.69 -1.54
CA ALA A 191 12.57 -19.08 -2.51
C ALA A 191 12.21 -17.64 -2.94
N ILE A 192 10.97 -17.17 -2.72
CA ILE A 192 10.55 -15.80 -3.06
C ILE A 192 10.52 -14.91 -1.81
N ASP A 193 10.06 -15.46 -0.67
CA ASP A 193 9.95 -14.69 0.57
C ASP A 193 11.35 -14.33 1.14
N VAL A 194 12.34 -15.23 1.01
CA VAL A 194 13.71 -15.02 1.51
C VAL A 194 14.46 -13.89 0.78
N PRO A 195 14.54 -13.83 -0.56
CA PRO A 195 15.23 -12.74 -1.24
C PRO A 195 14.55 -11.38 -1.03
N VAL A 196 13.21 -11.33 -0.93
CA VAL A 196 12.49 -10.09 -0.61
C VAL A 196 12.85 -9.61 0.80
N ALA A 197 12.86 -10.52 1.79
CA ALA A 197 13.27 -10.16 3.14
C ALA A 197 14.74 -9.69 3.20
N LEU A 198 15.65 -10.39 2.52
CA LEU A 198 17.06 -9.98 2.42
C LEU A 198 17.23 -8.61 1.76
N ALA A 199 16.46 -8.32 0.70
CA ALA A 199 16.48 -7.02 0.06
C ALA A 199 16.00 -5.91 0.99
N ILE A 200 14.94 -6.15 1.78
CA ILE A 200 14.42 -5.18 2.76
C ILE A 200 15.43 -4.95 3.89
N ILE A 201 16.03 -6.03 4.42
CA ILE A 201 17.07 -5.93 5.46
C ILE A 201 18.29 -5.16 4.92
N GLY A 202 18.73 -5.47 3.70
CA GLY A 202 19.83 -4.78 3.04
C GLY A 202 19.55 -3.30 2.85
N LEU A 203 18.32 -2.93 2.44
CA LEU A 203 17.92 -1.53 2.35
C LEU A 203 17.95 -0.84 3.73
N GLY A 204 17.43 -1.47 4.77
CA GLY A 204 17.47 -0.93 6.13
C GLY A 204 18.90 -0.67 6.61
N PHE A 205 19.83 -1.56 6.26
CA PHE A 205 21.25 -1.37 6.52
C PHE A 205 21.83 -0.17 5.75
N VAL A 206 21.52 -0.03 4.46
CA VAL A 206 21.96 1.11 3.63
C VAL A 206 21.40 2.44 4.16
N ILE A 207 20.14 2.48 4.60
CA ILE A 207 19.54 3.66 5.24
C ILE A 207 20.32 4.05 6.50
N ALA A 208 20.68 3.06 7.34
CA ALA A 208 21.37 3.30 8.59
C ALA A 208 22.82 3.78 8.39
N THR A 209 23.52 3.31 7.36
CA THR A 209 24.94 3.65 7.13
C THR A 209 25.14 4.82 6.18
N SER A 210 24.22 5.05 5.24
CA SER A 210 24.44 5.95 4.09
C SER A 210 23.12 6.53 3.54
N PRO A 211 22.44 7.42 4.29
CA PRO A 211 21.18 8.03 3.85
C PRO A 211 21.30 8.85 2.55
N ALA A 212 22.52 9.29 2.19
CA ALA A 212 22.80 10.06 0.97
C ALA A 212 22.73 9.23 -0.34
N LEU A 213 22.71 7.89 -0.25
CA LEU A 213 22.67 7.00 -1.41
C LEU A 213 21.25 6.71 -1.92
N ILE A 214 20.22 7.23 -1.25
CA ILE A 214 18.82 6.93 -1.57
C ILE A 214 18.21 8.12 -2.32
N PRO A 215 17.97 8.00 -3.64
CA PRO A 215 17.30 9.05 -4.41
C PRO A 215 15.92 9.32 -3.81
N GLY A 216 15.66 10.57 -3.40
CA GLY A 216 14.38 11.01 -2.84
C GLY A 216 14.37 11.32 -1.33
N LEU A 217 15.41 10.96 -0.56
CA LEU A 217 15.50 11.30 0.87
C LEU A 217 16.04 12.73 1.12
N ILE A 218 16.66 13.35 0.11
CA ILE A 218 17.24 14.68 0.18
C ILE A 218 16.45 15.61 -0.75
N ARG A 219 15.61 16.47 -0.19
CA ARG A 219 15.34 17.75 -0.85
C ARG A 219 16.68 18.48 -0.95
N PRO A 220 17.15 18.90 -2.14
CA PRO A 220 18.32 19.75 -2.22
C PRO A 220 18.06 20.96 -1.33
N ALA A 221 18.89 21.15 -0.31
CA ALA A 221 18.90 22.40 0.43
C ALA A 221 19.14 23.50 -0.61
N MET A 222 18.13 24.34 -0.85
CA MET A 222 18.31 25.54 -1.65
C MET A 222 19.51 26.29 -1.06
N PRO A 223 20.53 26.64 -1.86
CA PRO A 223 21.58 27.51 -1.38
C PRO A 223 20.92 28.80 -0.89
N MET A 224 21.15 29.14 0.38
CA MET A 224 20.75 30.44 0.91
C MET A 224 21.34 31.51 -0.02
N PRO A 225 20.53 32.48 -0.50
CA PRO A 225 21.09 33.59 -1.24
C PRO A 225 22.08 34.30 -0.32
N MET A 226 23.35 34.30 -0.71
CA MET A 226 24.36 35.14 -0.08
C MET A 226 23.91 36.58 -0.24
N SER A 227 23.50 37.19 0.87
CA SER A 227 23.25 38.62 0.93
C SER A 227 24.55 39.34 0.57
N PRO A 228 24.56 40.30 -0.37
CA PRO A 228 25.77 41.04 -0.68
C PRO A 228 26.19 41.84 0.56
N ALA A 229 27.42 41.61 1.01
CA ALA A 229 28.06 42.48 1.99
C ALA A 229 28.18 43.89 1.41
N MET A 230 27.96 44.88 2.29
CA MET A 230 27.98 46.33 2.07
C MET A 230 29.04 46.84 1.10
#